data_AF-A0A9P6XMR8-F1
#
_entry.id   AF-A0A9P6XMR8-F1
#
_cell.length_a   1.000
_cell.length_b   1.000
_cell.length_c   1.000
_cell.angle_alpha   90.00
_cell.angle_beta   90.00
_cell.angle_gamma   90.00
#
_symmetry.space_group_name_H-M   'P 1'
#
loop_
_entity.id
_entity.type
_entity.pdbx_description
1 polymer ?
#
loop_
_entity_poly.entity_id
_entity_poly.type
_entity_poly.pdbx_seq_one_letter_code
_entity_poly.pdbx_strand_id
1 'polypeptide(L)' 'MLDSLGRYGSNTPIGTLSDRLSIGAPAVWYVAGQLEELGLARRQSGTDQSGRSVRVVTLTDAGLRLFMESLK' A
#
# COMPACT_ATOMS: atom_id res chain seq x y z
N MET A 1 -5.44 3.59 -5.41
CA MET A 1 -4.26 3.13 -4.64
C MET A 1 -4.14 3.85 -3.31
N LEU A 2 -3.97 5.18 -3.27
CA LEU A 2 -3.88 5.94 -2.00
C LEU A 2 -5.13 5.75 -1.12
N ASP A 3 -6.33 5.85 -1.71
CA ASP A 3 -7.60 5.57 -1.00
C ASP A 3 -7.65 4.14 -0.43
N SER A 4 -7.21 3.16 -1.21
CA SER A 4 -7.19 1.76 -0.78
C SER A 4 -6.21 1.55 0.39
N LEU A 5 -4.99 2.07 0.29
CA LEU A 5 -4.00 2.01 1.39
C LEU A 5 -4.52 2.70 2.65
N GLY A 6 -5.17 3.86 2.52
CA GLY A 6 -5.75 4.60 3.64
C GLY A 6 -6.83 3.83 4.39
N ARG A 7 -7.58 2.95 3.69
CA ARG A 7 -8.63 2.12 4.29
C ARG A 7 -8.13 0.83 4.94
N TYR A 8 -7.01 0.27 4.46
CA TYR A 8 -6.45 -0.99 5.00
C TYR A 8 -5.42 -0.77 6.11
N GLY A 9 -4.92 0.45 6.29
CA GLY A 9 -3.99 0.79 7.36
C GLY A 9 -2.54 0.45 7.04
N SER A 10 -1.76 0.12 8.07
CA SER A 10 -0.33 -0.17 7.94
C SER A 10 -0.05 -1.62 7.52
N ASN A 11 1.07 -1.83 6.84
CA ASN A 11 1.55 -3.14 6.36
C ASN A 11 0.53 -3.88 5.48
N THR A 12 -0.16 -3.16 4.60
CA THR A 12 -1.18 -3.76 3.74
C THR A 12 -0.52 -4.69 2.71
N PRO A 13 -0.87 -5.99 2.66
CA PRO A 13 -0.32 -6.92 1.68
C PRO A 13 -0.66 -6.52 0.24
N ILE A 14 0.30 -6.66 -0.67
CA ILE A 14 0.05 -6.31 -2.09
C ILE A 14 -1.00 -7.20 -2.75
N GLY A 15 -1.21 -8.42 -2.24
CA GLY A 15 -2.29 -9.32 -2.68
C GLY A 15 -3.67 -8.73 -2.37
N THR A 16 -3.87 -8.24 -1.14
CA THR A 16 -5.11 -7.56 -0.74
C THR A 16 -5.40 -6.34 -1.63
N LEU A 17 -4.36 -5.56 -1.94
CA LEU A 17 -4.50 -4.40 -2.83
C LEU A 17 -4.78 -4.80 -4.28
N SER A 18 -4.16 -5.89 -4.76
CA SER A 18 -4.38 -6.48 -6.07
C SER A 18 -5.85 -6.87 -6.25
N ASP A 19 -6.39 -7.59 -5.28
CA ASP A 19 -7.79 -8.03 -5.29
C ASP A 19 -8.75 -6.82 -5.24
N ARG A 20 -8.47 -5.86 -4.36
CA ARG A 20 -9.33 -4.67 -4.21
C ARG A 20 -9.36 -3.79 -5.45
N LEU A 21 -8.20 -3.58 -6.07
CA LEU A 21 -8.05 -2.70 -7.22
C LEU A 21 -8.31 -3.40 -8.55
N SER A 22 -8.48 -4.73 -8.54
CA SER A 22 -8.60 -5.55 -9.75
C SER A 22 -7.45 -5.31 -10.75
N ILE A 23 -6.24 -5.12 -10.22
CA ILE A 23 -4.99 -5.01 -11.00
C ILE A 23 -3.98 -6.00 -10.46
N GLY A 24 -3.11 -6.55 -11.31
CA GLY A 24 -2.15 -7.55 -10.87
C GLY A 24 -1.17 -7.04 -9.79
N ALA A 25 -0.77 -7.92 -8.87
CA ALA A 25 0.21 -7.62 -7.82
C ALA A 25 1.52 -6.96 -8.32
N PRO A 26 2.07 -7.28 -9.51
CA PRO A 26 3.20 -6.54 -10.07
C PRO A 26 2.89 -5.07 -10.34
N ALA A 27 1.68 -4.75 -10.84
CA ALA A 27 1.24 -3.38 -11.08
C ALA A 27 1.04 -2.62 -9.76
N VAL A 28 0.46 -3.26 -8.75
CA VAL A 28 0.36 -2.72 -7.38
C VAL A 28 1.75 -2.35 -6.86
N TRP A 29 2.72 -3.25 -6.99
CA TRP A 29 4.08 -3.04 -6.50
C TRP A 29 4.82 -1.93 -7.25
N TYR A 30 4.57 -1.80 -8.55
CA TYR A 30 5.09 -0.71 -9.37
C TYR A 30 4.53 0.64 -8.93
N VAL A 31 3.20 0.76 -8.82
CA VAL A 31 2.54 1.99 -8.38
C VAL A 31 2.95 2.36 -6.94
N ALA A 32 3.10 1.37 -6.05
CA ALA A 32 3.61 1.61 -4.70
C ALA A 32 5.04 2.16 -4.71
N GLY A 33 5.88 1.77 -5.68
CA GLY A 33 7.21 2.34 -5.87
C GLY A 33 7.17 3.80 -6.29
N GLN A 34 6.25 4.17 -7.18
CA GLN A 34 6.04 5.56 -7.56
C GLN A 34 5.56 6.42 -6.38
N LEU A 35 4.69 5.89 -5.52
CA LEU A 35 4.28 6.57 -4.29
C LEU A 35 5.40 6.67 -3.25
N GLU A 36 6.29 5.68 -3.20
CA GLU A 36 7.48 5.68 -2.35
C GLU A 36 8.50 6.74 -2.78
N GLU A 37 8.74 6.89 -4.09
CA GLU A 37 9.58 7.96 -4.66
C GLU A 37 9.06 9.36 -4.31
N LEU A 38 7.74 9.51 -4.18
CA LEU A 38 7.08 10.75 -3.74
C LEU A 38 7.02 10.91 -2.22
N GLY A 39 7.54 9.94 -1.45
CA GLY A 39 7.49 9.96 0.02
C GLY A 39 6.10 9.74 0.61
N LEU A 40 5.15 9.22 -0.16
CA LEU A 40 3.75 9.01 0.25
C LEU A 40 3.48 7.60 0.75
N ALA A 41 4.27 6.63 0.34
CA ALA A 41 4.18 5.24 0.81
C ALA A 41 5.57 4.68 1.12
N ARG A 42 5.58 3.55 1.81
CA ARG A 42 6.79 2.75 2.05
C ARG A 42 6.51 1.31 1.65
N ARG A 43 7.38 0.75 0.83
CA ARG A 43 7.36 -0.66 0.46
C ARG A 43 8.24 -1.45 1.43
N GLN A 44 7.73 -2.56 1.93
CA GLN A 44 8.46 -3.41 2.86
C GLN A 44 8.18 -4.89 2.57
N SER A 45 9.07 -5.74 3.07
CA SER A 45 8.79 -7.16 3.24
C SER A 45 8.29 -7.37 4.67
N GLY A 46 7.11 -7.96 4.82
CA GLY A 46 6.56 -8.42 6.08
C GLY A 46 6.48 -9.94 6.11
N THR A 47 5.83 -10.45 7.15
CA THR A 47 5.59 -11.88 7.35
C THR A 47 4.09 -12.08 7.59
N ASP A 48 3.49 -13.04 6.89
CA ASP A 48 2.08 -13.41 7.12
C ASP A 48 1.94 -14.29 8.38
N GLN A 49 0.69 -14.65 8.73
CA GLN A 49 0.41 -15.51 9.89
C GLN A 49 0.98 -16.93 9.76
N SER A 50 1.33 -17.37 8.55
CA SER A 50 1.95 -18.66 8.28
C SER A 50 3.49 -18.60 8.28
N GLY A 51 4.08 -17.44 8.61
CA GLY A 51 5.53 -17.26 8.57
C GLY A 51 6.09 -17.00 7.16
N ARG A 52 5.24 -16.84 6.14
CA ARG A 52 5.68 -16.60 4.76
C ARG A 52 6.03 -15.13 4.58
N SER A 53 7.12 -14.88 3.87
CA SER A 53 7.47 -13.52 3.47
C SER A 53 6.44 -12.98 2.48
N VAL A 54 5.87 -11.83 2.79
CA VAL A 54 4.89 -11.14 1.95
C VAL A 54 5.33 -9.70 1.71
N ARG A 55 5.05 -9.18 0.53
CA ARG A 55 5.27 -7.76 0.22
C ARG A 55 4.11 -6.94 0.76
N VAL A 56 4.43 -5.89 1.48
CA VAL A 56 3.46 -4.99 2.11
C VAL A 56 3.77 -3.55 1.74
N VAL A 57 2.73 -2.71 1.83
CA VAL A 57 2.80 -1.28 1.58
C VAL A 57 2.11 -0.54 2.72
N THR A 58 2.75 0.52 3.21
CA THR A 58 2.26 1.37 4.30
C THR A 58 2.25 2.81 3.83
N LEU A 59 1.22 3.60 4.14
CA LEU A 59 1.29 5.05 3.93
C LEU A 59 2.30 5.67 4.89
N THR A 60 3.04 6.68 4.42
CA THR A 60 3.75 7.58 5.32
C THR A 60 2.76 8.56 5.96
N ASP A 61 3.21 9.35 6.94
CA ASP A 61 2.38 10.42 7.50
C ASP A 61 1.93 11.42 6.42
N ALA A 62 2.78 11.71 5.44
CA ALA A 62 2.45 12.57 4.31
C ALA A 62 1.37 11.93 3.42
N GLY A 63 1.51 10.66 3.09
CA GLY A 63 0.50 9.92 2.32
C GLY A 63 -0.84 9.79 3.05
N LEU A 64 -0.81 9.60 4.37
CA LEU A 64 -2.01 9.56 5.21
C LEU A 64 -2.73 10.91 5.22
N ARG A 65 -2.01 12.03 5.34
CA ARG A 65 -2.61 13.37 5.28
C ARG A 65 -3.30 13.61 3.94
N LEU A 66 -2.64 13.31 2.82
CA LEU A 66 -3.24 13.43 1.48
C LEU A 66 -4.49 12.56 1.33
N PHE A 67 -4.46 11.33 1.87
CA PHE A 67 -5.65 10.48 1.90
C PHE A 67 -6.79 11.14 2.67
N MET A 68 -6.53 11.65 3.88
CA MET A 68 -7.55 12.31 4.70
C MET A 68 -8.13 13.55 4.03
N GLU A 69 -7.32 14.31 3.29
CA GLU A 69 -7.79 15.46 2.50
C GLU A 69 -8.71 15.03 1.35
N SER A 70 -8.47 13.87 0.74
CA SER A 70 -9.31 13.33 -0.34
C SER A 70 -10.68 12.80 0.10
N LEU A 71 -10.91 12.67 1.41
CA LEU A 71 -12.20 12.21 1.98
C LEU A 71 -13.20 13.36 2.24
N LYS A 72 -12.78 14.61 2.02
CA LYS A 72 -13.62 15.79 2.13
C LYS A 72 -14.42 16.01 0.84
#